data_AF-A0A1I5PSN1-F1
#
_entry.id   AF-A0A1I5PSN1-F1
#
_cell.length_a   1.000
_cell.length_b   1.000
_cell.length_c   1.000
_cell.angle_alpha   90.00
_cell.angle_beta   90.00
_cell.angle_gamma   90.00
#
_symmetry.space_group_name_H-M   'P 1'
#
loop_
_entity.id
_entity.type
_entity.pdbx_description
1 polymer ?
#
loop_
_entity_poly.entity_id
_entity_poly.type
_entity_poly.pdbx_seq_one_letter_code
_entity_poly.pdbx_strand_id
1 'polypeptide(L)'
;MKIFVIHSFEDQTKAKKNINQLGKELSLSLHLTFLKKTHSTDWKPQAENAIYEAEAVIVFNPEKSKNSSNVEWEIKKAEEAKKDIIEINDKGDNKEAISQLTALYNLSDEFEKCFDPDKDKSMELYRIMVESSERLIERRQKTNAFFITVIGSLLAIAGFLVQTNILNSGSMSILYGFSATSLLLCYSWKNLIDNYGKLNKAKFDVILRIEKEFSAEIYSAEWISLGKGLRPKKYKSFTSTEKNVPKLFGALILSLTGILFWYQFGDFINSIFSRLI
;
A
#
# COMPACT_ATOMS: atom_id res chain seq x y z
N MET A 1 -7.76 0.72 -8.58
CA MET A 1 -8.86 1.31 -9.34
C MET A 1 -9.15 0.48 -10.58
N LYS A 2 -10.37 -0.08 -10.68
CA LYS A 2 -10.86 -0.82 -11.85
C LYS A 2 -11.25 0.17 -12.94
N ILE A 3 -10.71 -0.02 -14.13
CA ILE A 3 -10.98 0.85 -15.28
C ILE A 3 -11.45 0.01 -16.44
N PHE A 4 -12.56 0.40 -17.02
CA PHE A 4 -12.99 -0.13 -18.30
C PHE A 4 -12.42 0.74 -19.42
N VAL A 5 -11.76 0.13 -20.41
CA VAL A 5 -11.13 0.88 -21.51
C VAL A 5 -11.92 0.66 -22.78
N ILE A 6 -12.51 1.74 -23.29
CA ILE A 6 -13.14 1.83 -24.60
C ILE A 6 -12.05 2.14 -25.62
N HIS A 7 -11.97 1.35 -26.69
CA HIS A 7 -10.94 1.49 -27.71
C HIS A 7 -11.42 0.98 -29.08
N SER A 8 -10.83 1.53 -30.14
CA SER A 8 -10.91 0.90 -31.47
C SER A 8 -10.13 -0.42 -31.48
N PHE A 9 -10.52 -1.37 -32.33
CA PHE A 9 -9.87 -2.69 -32.40
C PHE A 9 -8.35 -2.59 -32.64
N GLU A 10 -7.94 -1.69 -33.54
CA GLU A 10 -6.54 -1.48 -33.91
C GLU A 10 -5.68 -0.89 -32.79
N ASP A 11 -6.33 -0.22 -31.82
CA ASP A 11 -5.64 0.51 -30.75
C ASP A 11 -5.55 -0.28 -29.44
N GLN A 12 -6.10 -1.50 -29.34
CA GLN A 12 -6.11 -2.26 -28.08
C GLN A 12 -4.72 -2.41 -27.45
N THR A 13 -3.72 -2.77 -28.25
CA THR A 13 -2.34 -2.98 -27.79
C THR A 13 -1.68 -1.67 -27.38
N LYS A 14 -1.94 -0.58 -28.12
CA LYS A 14 -1.44 0.77 -27.82
C LYS A 14 -2.06 1.33 -26.55
N ALA A 15 -3.39 1.24 -26.43
CA ALA A 15 -4.15 1.66 -25.25
C ALA A 15 -3.62 0.96 -24.00
N LYS A 16 -3.47 -0.37 -24.05
CA LYS A 16 -2.92 -1.14 -22.93
C LYS A 16 -1.51 -0.69 -22.56
N LYS A 17 -0.62 -0.44 -23.53
CA LYS A 17 0.75 0.00 -23.26
C LYS A 17 0.76 1.41 -22.64
N ASN A 18 0.07 2.36 -23.26
CA ASN A 18 0.06 3.76 -22.85
C ASN A 18 -0.55 3.94 -21.45
N ILE A 19 -1.71 3.33 -21.18
CA ILE A 19 -2.39 3.49 -19.89
C ILE A 19 -1.61 2.82 -18.76
N ASN A 20 -0.97 1.66 -19.01
CA ASN A 20 -0.11 1.02 -18.00
C ASN A 20 1.16 1.82 -17.73
N GLN A 21 1.75 2.43 -18.76
CA GLN A 21 2.90 3.32 -18.59
C GLN A 21 2.49 4.55 -17.76
N LEU A 22 1.36 5.17 -18.11
CA LEU A 22 0.80 6.29 -17.38
C LEU A 22 0.55 5.96 -15.90
N GLY A 23 -0.07 4.80 -15.62
CA GLY A 23 -0.29 4.33 -14.26
C GLY A 23 1.02 4.17 -13.48
N LYS A 24 2.09 3.68 -14.11
CA LYS A 24 3.41 3.58 -13.46
C LYS A 24 4.04 4.94 -13.17
N GLU A 25 4.02 5.85 -14.14
CA GLU A 25 4.56 7.21 -14.01
C GLU A 25 3.87 7.98 -12.89
N LEU A 26 2.55 7.84 -12.79
CA LEU A 26 1.72 8.48 -11.77
C LEU A 26 1.65 7.68 -10.45
N SER A 27 2.28 6.50 -10.37
CA SER A 27 2.19 5.57 -9.23
C SER A 27 0.75 5.16 -8.86
N LEU A 28 -0.13 5.05 -9.86
CA LEU A 28 -1.52 4.63 -9.74
C LEU A 28 -1.65 3.13 -10.04
N SER A 29 -2.32 2.39 -9.15
CA SER A 29 -2.62 0.97 -9.35
C SER A 29 -3.91 0.80 -10.15
N LEU A 30 -3.78 0.75 -11.48
CA LEU A 30 -4.90 0.63 -12.43
C LEU A 30 -5.10 -0.84 -12.86
N HIS A 31 -6.32 -1.35 -12.70
CA HIS A 31 -6.72 -2.66 -13.21
C HIS A 31 -7.57 -2.45 -14.46
N LEU A 32 -6.95 -2.65 -15.63
CA LEU A 32 -7.57 -2.37 -16.92
C LEU A 32 -8.36 -3.57 -17.44
N THR A 33 -9.65 -3.38 -17.68
CA THR A 33 -10.54 -4.33 -18.33
C THR A 33 -10.76 -3.91 -19.78
N PHE A 34 -10.51 -4.86 -20.70
CA PHE A 34 -10.72 -4.70 -22.14
C PHE A 34 -11.68 -5.80 -22.60
N LEU A 35 -12.63 -5.46 -23.47
CA LEU A 35 -13.43 -6.49 -24.14
C LEU A 35 -12.58 -7.25 -25.16
N LYS A 36 -12.75 -8.57 -25.20
CA LYS A 36 -12.12 -9.44 -26.20
C LYS A 36 -13.14 -9.73 -27.31
N LYS A 37 -12.69 -9.59 -28.56
CA LYS A 37 -13.36 -9.95 -29.84
C LYS A 37 -14.90 -10.01 -29.84
N THR A 38 -15.48 -9.03 -30.51
CA THR A 38 -16.90 -8.78 -30.82
C THR A 38 -17.49 -9.72 -31.89
N HIS A 39 -17.44 -11.04 -31.67
CA HIS A 39 -18.13 -12.02 -32.53
C HIS A 39 -19.17 -12.90 -31.80
N SER A 40 -19.29 -12.81 -30.47
CA SER A 40 -20.34 -13.52 -29.73
C SER A 40 -21.57 -12.63 -29.57
N THR A 41 -22.77 -13.22 -29.61
CA THR A 41 -24.05 -12.52 -29.34
C THR A 41 -24.14 -11.92 -27.93
N ASP A 42 -23.24 -12.32 -27.02
CA ASP A 42 -23.29 -12.00 -25.59
C ASP A 42 -22.32 -10.87 -25.18
N TRP A 43 -21.72 -10.16 -26.15
CA TRP A 43 -20.73 -9.12 -25.81
C TRP A 43 -21.34 -7.91 -25.10
N LYS A 44 -22.59 -7.54 -25.40
CA LYS A 44 -23.27 -6.37 -24.79
C LYS A 44 -23.51 -6.56 -23.29
N PRO A 45 -24.11 -7.67 -22.81
CA PRO A 45 -24.21 -7.93 -21.37
C PRO A 45 -22.85 -7.95 -20.65
N GLN A 46 -21.81 -8.50 -21.31
CA GLN A 46 -20.46 -8.53 -20.73
C GLN A 46 -19.85 -7.13 -20.63
N ALA A 47 -20.02 -6.31 -21.66
CA ALA A 47 -19.61 -4.91 -21.68
C ALA A 47 -20.33 -4.10 -20.60
N GLU A 48 -21.65 -4.26 -20.51
CA GLU A 48 -22.48 -3.59 -19.52
C GLU A 48 -22.04 -3.95 -18.10
N ASN A 49 -21.88 -5.23 -17.78
CA ASN A 49 -21.41 -5.65 -16.45
C ASN A 49 -20.01 -5.10 -16.14
N ALA A 50 -19.09 -5.12 -17.12
CA ALA A 50 -17.74 -4.59 -16.95
C ALA A 50 -17.73 -3.06 -16.73
N ILE A 51 -18.62 -2.32 -17.39
CA ILE A 51 -18.79 -0.87 -17.19
C ILE A 51 -19.35 -0.60 -15.78
N TYR A 52 -20.38 -1.33 -15.35
CA TYR A 52 -20.97 -1.17 -14.01
C TYR A 52 -19.98 -1.48 -12.88
N GLU A 53 -19.17 -2.53 -13.04
CA GLU A 53 -18.12 -2.90 -12.08
C GLU A 53 -16.90 -1.96 -12.07
N ALA A 54 -16.70 -1.18 -13.13
CA ALA A 54 -15.58 -0.25 -13.22
C ALA A 54 -15.81 0.98 -12.34
N GLU A 55 -14.73 1.53 -11.79
CA GLU A 55 -14.75 2.78 -11.03
C GLU A 55 -14.74 3.99 -12.00
N ALA A 56 -14.11 3.86 -13.16
CA ALA A 56 -14.18 4.84 -14.25
C ALA A 56 -14.00 4.19 -15.62
N VAL A 57 -14.27 4.97 -16.66
CA VAL A 57 -14.16 4.57 -18.06
C VAL A 57 -13.10 5.43 -18.76
N ILE A 58 -12.17 4.81 -19.46
CA ILE A 58 -11.20 5.51 -20.32
C ILE A 58 -11.58 5.31 -21.77
N VAL A 59 -11.74 6.40 -22.53
CA VAL A 59 -11.91 6.36 -23.98
C VAL A 59 -10.58 6.65 -24.64
N PHE A 60 -10.01 5.67 -25.35
CA PHE A 60 -8.73 5.80 -26.01
C PHE A 60 -8.90 6.21 -27.47
N ASN A 61 -8.26 7.31 -27.88
CA ASN A 61 -8.38 7.92 -29.21
C ASN A 61 -9.86 8.10 -29.63
N PRO A 62 -10.65 8.95 -28.93
CA PRO A 62 -12.07 9.17 -29.25
C PRO A 62 -12.29 9.51 -30.73
N GLU A 63 -11.45 10.35 -31.33
CA GLU A 63 -11.55 10.76 -32.75
C GLU A 63 -11.50 9.59 -33.74
N LYS A 64 -10.69 8.56 -33.46
CA LYS A 64 -10.62 7.36 -34.33
C LYS A 64 -11.78 6.40 -34.08
N SER A 65 -12.45 6.56 -32.95
CA SER A 65 -13.48 5.64 -32.47
C SER A 65 -14.90 6.10 -32.83
N LYS A 66 -15.07 7.35 -33.28
CA LYS A 66 -16.35 7.94 -33.73
C LYS A 66 -17.08 7.18 -34.83
N ASN A 67 -16.40 6.31 -35.58
CA ASN A 67 -17.03 5.55 -36.67
C ASN A 67 -17.50 4.15 -36.26
N SER A 68 -17.38 3.77 -34.98
CA SER A 68 -17.77 2.44 -34.49
C SER A 68 -19.04 2.51 -33.64
N SER A 69 -20.11 1.88 -34.14
CA SER A 69 -21.38 1.76 -33.41
C SER A 69 -21.25 1.05 -32.05
N ASN A 70 -20.24 0.18 -31.90
CA ASN A 70 -19.96 -0.49 -30.63
C ASN A 70 -19.36 0.47 -29.60
N VAL A 71 -18.43 1.33 -30.01
CA VAL A 71 -17.81 2.33 -29.13
C VAL A 71 -18.84 3.37 -28.71
N GLU A 72 -19.67 3.86 -29.65
CA GLU A 72 -20.78 4.77 -29.31
C GLU A 72 -21.74 4.16 -28.28
N TRP A 73 -22.06 2.87 -28.43
CA TRP A 73 -22.91 2.16 -27.48
C TRP A 73 -22.24 2.05 -26.09
N GLU A 74 -20.94 1.75 -26.02
CA GLU A 74 -20.19 1.67 -24.77
C GLU A 74 -20.09 3.03 -24.06
N ILE A 75 -19.85 4.11 -24.80
CA ILE A 75 -19.82 5.48 -24.25
C ILE A 75 -21.19 5.84 -23.68
N LYS A 76 -22.26 5.63 -24.44
CA LYS A 76 -23.62 5.89 -23.97
C LYS A 76 -23.95 5.10 -22.70
N LYS A 77 -23.52 3.85 -22.62
CA LYS A 77 -23.72 3.01 -21.43
C LYS A 77 -22.94 3.50 -20.23
N ALA A 78 -21.72 4.00 -20.43
CA ALA A 78 -20.95 4.64 -19.37
C ALA A 78 -21.63 5.92 -18.84
N GLU A 79 -22.21 6.73 -19.73
CA GLU A 79 -23.00 7.91 -19.36
C GLU A 79 -24.27 7.54 -18.59
N GLU A 80 -25.04 6.55 -19.06
CA GLU A 80 -26.22 6.03 -18.36
C GLU A 80 -25.88 5.51 -16.95
N ALA A 81 -24.71 4.88 -16.81
CA ALA A 81 -24.19 4.39 -15.53
C ALA A 81 -23.53 5.49 -14.67
N LYS A 82 -23.54 6.76 -15.12
CA LYS A 82 -22.92 7.92 -14.45
C LYS A 82 -21.45 7.69 -14.08
N LYS A 83 -20.71 7.03 -14.96
CA LYS A 83 -19.27 6.81 -14.78
C LYS A 83 -18.49 8.04 -15.23
N ASP A 84 -17.39 8.32 -14.55
CA ASP A 84 -16.42 9.32 -15.02
C ASP A 84 -15.74 8.82 -16.29
N ILE A 85 -15.91 9.57 -17.38
CA ILE A 85 -15.36 9.26 -18.70
C ILE A 85 -14.13 10.13 -18.92
N ILE A 86 -12.99 9.46 -19.11
CA ILE A 86 -11.68 10.10 -19.25
C ILE A 86 -11.14 9.82 -20.65
N GLU A 87 -10.90 10.87 -21.43
CA GLU A 87 -10.40 10.73 -22.81
C GLU A 87 -8.87 10.76 -22.85
N ILE A 88 -8.25 9.75 -23.47
CA ILE A 88 -6.79 9.68 -23.62
C ILE A 88 -6.43 9.53 -25.09
N ASN A 89 -5.50 10.36 -25.55
CA ASN A 89 -4.99 10.36 -26.91
C ASN A 89 -3.56 9.81 -26.98
N ASP A 90 -3.26 9.02 -28.02
CA ASP A 90 -1.92 8.44 -28.26
C ASP A 90 -0.84 9.50 -28.52
N LYS A 91 -1.21 10.60 -29.20
CA LYS A 91 -0.29 11.68 -29.62
C LYS A 91 -0.72 13.07 -29.13
N GLY A 92 -1.63 13.14 -28.17
CA GLY A 92 -2.22 14.39 -27.67
C GLY A 92 -1.67 14.84 -26.32
N ASP A 93 -2.00 16.07 -25.93
CA ASP A 93 -1.79 16.55 -24.56
C ASP A 93 -2.86 15.91 -23.64
N ASN A 94 -2.42 14.98 -22.79
CA ASN A 94 -3.29 14.26 -21.86
C ASN A 94 -3.31 14.90 -20.46
N LYS A 95 -2.89 16.16 -20.28
CA LYS A 95 -2.85 16.82 -18.96
C LYS A 95 -4.19 16.78 -18.23
N GLU A 96 -5.28 17.05 -18.93
CA GLU A 96 -6.62 17.06 -18.31
C GLU A 96 -7.03 15.65 -17.89
N ALA A 97 -6.83 14.65 -18.74
CA ALA A 97 -7.06 13.25 -18.42
C ALA A 97 -6.22 12.76 -17.24
N ILE A 98 -4.95 13.18 -17.17
CA ILE A 98 -4.05 12.90 -16.04
C ILE A 98 -4.60 13.53 -14.77
N SER A 99 -5.05 14.78 -14.83
CA SER A 99 -5.61 15.49 -13.68
C SER A 99 -6.88 14.80 -13.17
N GLN A 100 -7.82 14.50 -14.07
CA GLN A 100 -9.08 13.80 -13.73
C GLN A 100 -8.82 12.41 -13.16
N LEU A 101 -7.97 11.62 -13.82
CA LEU A 101 -7.62 10.27 -13.36
C LEU A 101 -6.95 10.29 -11.97
N THR A 102 -6.07 11.26 -11.73
CA THR A 102 -5.39 11.42 -10.44
C THR A 102 -6.36 11.89 -9.37
N ALA A 103 -7.25 12.84 -9.68
CA ALA A 103 -8.26 13.34 -8.74
C ALA A 103 -9.20 12.22 -8.32
N LEU A 104 -9.67 11.42 -9.28
CA LEU A 104 -10.59 10.32 -9.06
C LEU A 104 -9.94 9.16 -8.30
N TYR A 105 -8.71 8.77 -8.65
CA TYR A 105 -7.98 7.73 -7.92
C TYR A 105 -7.76 8.09 -6.44
N ASN A 106 -7.50 9.37 -6.17
CA ASN A 106 -7.26 9.85 -4.81
C ASN A 106 -8.55 10.29 -4.09
N LEU A 107 -9.71 10.19 -4.74
CA LEU A 107 -11.01 10.66 -4.21
C LEU A 107 -10.96 12.13 -3.76
N SER A 108 -10.27 12.97 -4.54
CA SER A 108 -9.94 14.35 -4.15
C SER A 108 -11.20 15.20 -3.95
N ASP A 109 -12.21 15.03 -4.81
CA ASP A 109 -13.46 15.77 -4.69
C ASP A 109 -14.29 15.34 -3.47
N GLU A 110 -14.31 14.04 -3.15
CA GLU A 110 -14.95 13.54 -1.93
C GLU A 110 -14.23 14.04 -0.69
N PHE A 111 -12.89 14.04 -0.71
CA PHE A 111 -12.07 14.59 0.35
C PHE A 111 -12.35 16.07 0.59
N GLU A 112 -12.38 16.89 -0.47
CA GLU A 112 -12.66 18.33 -0.34
C GLU A 112 -14.10 18.60 0.13
N LYS A 113 -15.08 17.78 -0.28
CA LYS A 113 -16.48 17.87 0.21
C LYS A 113 -16.61 17.62 1.72
N CYS A 114 -15.64 16.98 2.37
CA CYS A 114 -15.67 16.78 3.83
C CYS A 114 -15.44 18.08 4.62
N PHE A 115 -14.94 19.14 3.99
CA PHE A 115 -14.63 20.40 4.65
C PHE A 115 -15.76 21.41 4.36
N ASP A 116 -16.58 21.68 5.38
CA ASP A 116 -17.57 22.76 5.36
C ASP A 116 -16.84 24.10 5.63
N PRO A 117 -17.13 25.18 4.88
CA PRO A 117 -16.56 26.52 5.08
C PRO A 117 -16.88 27.22 6.42
N ASP A 118 -17.44 26.55 7.43
CA ASP A 118 -17.62 27.12 8.78
C ASP A 118 -16.25 27.38 9.46
N LYS A 119 -15.72 28.58 9.21
CA LYS A 119 -14.42 29.06 9.70
C LYS A 119 -14.34 29.17 11.21
N ASP A 120 -15.47 29.32 11.89
CA ASP A 120 -15.51 29.61 13.32
C ASP A 120 -15.00 28.43 14.16
N LYS A 121 -14.93 27.22 13.58
CA LYS A 121 -14.41 26.01 14.24
C LYS A 121 -13.10 25.48 13.67
N SER A 122 -12.51 26.11 12.64
CA SER A 122 -11.31 25.58 11.98
C SER A 122 -10.15 25.38 12.96
N MET A 123 -9.94 26.32 13.90
CA MET A 123 -8.85 26.22 14.90
C MET A 123 -9.07 25.07 15.90
N GLU A 124 -10.31 24.83 16.32
CA GLU A 124 -10.64 23.72 17.22
C GLU A 124 -10.43 22.36 16.53
N LEU A 125 -10.93 22.22 15.30
CA LEU A 125 -10.76 21.01 14.48
C LEU A 125 -9.28 20.75 14.19
N TYR A 126 -8.53 21.80 13.86
CA TYR A 126 -7.09 21.73 13.68
C TYR A 126 -6.39 21.20 14.94
N ARG A 127 -6.69 21.77 16.10
CA ARG A 127 -6.12 21.33 17.39
C ARG A 127 -6.45 19.86 17.67
N ILE A 128 -7.71 19.45 17.49
CA ILE A 128 -8.14 18.06 17.68
C ILE A 128 -7.34 17.12 16.75
N MET A 129 -7.16 17.52 15.49
CA MET A 129 -6.43 16.72 14.52
C MET A 129 -4.94 16.58 14.88
N VAL A 130 -4.29 17.67 15.29
CA VAL A 130 -2.90 17.69 15.77
C VAL A 130 -2.75 16.79 17.01
N GLU A 131 -3.58 16.98 18.04
CA GLU A 131 -3.55 16.16 19.25
C GLU A 131 -3.80 14.66 18.92
N SER A 132 -4.69 14.37 17.97
CA SER A 132 -4.94 12.99 17.54
C SER A 132 -3.73 12.37 16.81
N SER A 133 -2.92 13.20 16.14
CA SER A 133 -1.69 12.80 15.47
C SER A 133 -0.59 12.50 16.50
N GLU A 134 -0.42 13.36 17.50
CA GLU A 134 0.53 13.15 18.60
C GLU A 134 0.21 11.88 19.40
N ARG A 135 -1.07 11.69 19.78
CA ARG A 135 -1.53 10.45 20.44
C ARG A 135 -1.25 9.20 19.60
N LEU A 136 -1.31 9.31 18.28
CA LEU A 136 -0.97 8.21 17.37
C LEU A 136 0.53 7.86 17.45
N ILE A 137 1.39 8.87 17.48
CA ILE A 137 2.84 8.71 17.63
C ILE A 137 3.17 8.07 18.98
N GLU A 138 2.56 8.51 20.07
CA GLU A 138 2.73 7.88 21.40
C GLU A 138 2.31 6.42 21.42
N ARG A 139 1.14 6.11 20.83
CA ARG A 139 0.63 4.73 20.73
C ARG A 139 1.57 3.84 19.93
N ARG A 140 2.20 4.38 18.88
CA ARG A 140 3.23 3.69 18.11
C ARG A 140 4.47 3.40 18.95
N GLN A 141 4.95 4.35 19.75
CA GLN A 141 6.09 4.10 20.66
C GLN A 141 5.78 3.02 21.71
N LYS A 142 4.59 3.05 22.32
CA LYS A 142 4.13 1.99 23.23
C LYS A 142 4.07 0.62 22.54
N THR A 143 3.57 0.58 21.30
CA THR A 143 3.51 -0.64 20.48
C THR A 143 4.92 -1.18 20.18
N ASN A 144 5.86 -0.31 19.81
CA ASN A 144 7.24 -0.68 19.56
C ASN A 144 7.90 -1.28 20.82
N ALA A 145 7.73 -0.62 21.97
CA ALA A 145 8.24 -1.10 23.24
C ALA A 145 7.67 -2.48 23.59
N PHE A 146 6.35 -2.67 23.43
CA PHE A 146 5.69 -3.96 23.63
C PHE A 146 6.34 -5.09 22.81
N PHE A 147 6.55 -4.89 21.50
CA PHE A 147 7.16 -5.91 20.65
C PHE A 147 8.61 -6.22 21.04
N ILE A 148 9.40 -5.19 21.36
CA ILE A 148 10.78 -5.39 21.84
C ILE A 148 10.77 -6.24 23.13
N THR A 149 9.90 -5.92 24.07
CA THR A 149 9.79 -6.65 25.34
C THR A 149 9.37 -8.10 25.14
N VAL A 150 8.34 -8.36 24.33
CA VAL A 150 7.83 -9.72 24.11
C VAL A 150 8.81 -10.59 23.31
N ILE A 151 9.41 -10.05 22.25
CA ILE A 151 10.41 -10.81 21.47
C ILE A 151 11.68 -11.01 22.30
N GLY A 152 12.11 -9.99 23.04
CA GLY A 152 13.26 -10.06 23.93
C GLY A 152 13.07 -11.08 25.05
N SER A 153 11.88 -11.17 25.66
CA SER A 153 11.60 -12.15 26.70
C SER A 153 11.56 -13.57 26.16
N LEU A 154 10.97 -13.79 24.97
CA LEU A 154 11.00 -15.10 24.29
C LEU A 154 12.45 -15.55 23.99
N LEU A 155 13.29 -14.64 23.51
CA LEU A 155 14.71 -14.92 23.27
C LEU A 155 15.47 -15.22 24.57
N ALA A 156 15.19 -14.48 25.64
CA ALA A 156 15.81 -14.72 26.95
C ALA A 156 15.43 -16.09 27.52
N ILE A 157 14.15 -16.46 27.45
CA ILE A 157 13.65 -17.78 27.87
C ILE A 157 14.30 -18.88 27.02
N ALA A 158 14.33 -18.70 25.69
CA ALA A 158 14.99 -19.65 24.79
C ALA A 158 16.47 -19.84 25.14
N GLY A 159 17.21 -18.74 25.36
CA GLY A 159 18.61 -18.77 25.76
C GLY A 159 18.84 -19.46 27.10
N PHE A 160 17.98 -19.19 28.09
CA PHE A 160 18.03 -19.84 29.40
C PHE A 160 17.78 -21.35 29.33
N LEU A 161 16.82 -21.80 28.51
CA LEU A 161 16.54 -23.23 28.30
C LEU A 161 17.72 -23.95 27.65
N VAL A 162 18.42 -23.29 26.72
CA VAL A 162 19.66 -23.82 26.12
C VAL A 162 20.77 -23.88 27.16
N GLN A 163 20.99 -22.80 27.93
CA GLN A 163 22.08 -22.72 28.91
C GLN A 163 21.97 -23.79 30.02
N THR A 164 20.76 -24.08 30.46
CA THR A 164 20.49 -25.04 31.55
C THR A 164 20.50 -26.50 31.11
N ASN A 165 20.73 -26.80 29.82
CA ASN A 165 20.68 -28.14 29.23
C ASN A 165 19.38 -28.91 29.56
N ILE A 166 18.27 -28.20 29.78
CA ILE A 166 16.95 -28.81 30.05
C ILE A 166 16.39 -29.48 28.78
N LEU A 167 16.90 -29.10 27.61
CA LEU A 167 16.42 -29.56 26.32
C LEU A 167 17.13 -30.87 25.90
N ASN A 168 16.32 -31.91 25.67
CA ASN A 168 16.75 -33.17 25.05
C ASN A 168 16.37 -33.14 23.55
N SER A 169 16.85 -34.11 22.77
CA SER A 169 16.56 -34.20 21.32
C SER A 169 15.05 -34.19 20.99
N GLY A 170 14.19 -34.68 21.90
CA GLY A 170 12.73 -34.66 21.74
C GLY A 170 12.05 -33.33 22.09
N SER A 171 12.67 -32.45 22.88
CA SER A 171 12.10 -31.17 23.31
C SER A 171 12.67 -29.95 22.58
N MET A 172 13.66 -30.16 21.70
CA MET A 172 14.19 -29.14 20.77
C MET A 172 13.12 -28.51 19.87
N SER A 173 12.01 -29.20 19.61
CA SER A 173 10.84 -28.69 18.87
C SER A 173 10.24 -27.42 19.51
N ILE A 174 10.38 -27.25 20.83
CA ILE A 174 9.92 -26.07 21.56
C ILE A 174 10.68 -24.81 21.10
N LEU A 175 11.99 -24.91 20.85
CA LEU A 175 12.80 -23.78 20.36
C LEU A 175 12.37 -23.36 18.96
N TYR A 176 12.08 -24.30 18.07
CA TYR A 176 11.52 -23.99 16.75
C TYR A 176 10.15 -23.32 16.87
N GLY A 177 9.33 -23.74 17.85
CA GLY A 177 8.08 -23.06 18.20
C GLY A 177 8.30 -21.60 18.60
N PHE A 178 9.22 -21.31 19.52
CA PHE A 178 9.56 -19.94 19.92
C PHE A 178 10.11 -19.11 18.76
N SER A 179 10.94 -19.69 17.90
CA SER A 179 11.42 -19.01 16.70
C SER A 179 10.27 -18.66 15.74
N ALA A 180 9.37 -19.61 15.47
CA ALA A 180 8.22 -19.38 14.61
C ALA A 180 7.29 -18.28 15.18
N THR A 181 6.96 -18.33 16.46
CA THR A 181 6.17 -17.31 17.14
C THR A 181 6.85 -15.94 17.07
N SER A 182 8.16 -15.87 17.32
CA SER A 182 8.90 -14.61 17.31
C SER A 182 8.98 -14.00 15.90
N LEU A 183 9.08 -14.83 14.84
CA LEU A 183 9.04 -14.36 13.45
C LEU A 183 7.66 -13.83 13.06
N LEU A 184 6.59 -14.49 13.50
CA LEU A 184 5.21 -13.98 13.32
C LEU A 184 5.02 -12.64 14.02
N LEU A 185 5.57 -12.47 15.23
CA LEU A 185 5.55 -11.19 15.94
C LEU A 185 6.35 -10.12 15.20
N CYS A 186 7.52 -10.44 14.64
CA CYS A 186 8.29 -9.49 13.81
C CYS A 186 7.50 -9.03 12.57
N TYR A 187 6.80 -9.96 11.91
CA TYR A 187 5.95 -9.64 10.77
C TYR A 187 4.78 -8.72 11.16
N SER A 188 4.07 -9.07 12.23
CA SER A 188 2.98 -8.27 12.79
C SER A 188 3.45 -6.86 13.17
N TRP A 189 4.60 -6.76 13.84
CA TRP A 189 5.20 -5.49 14.22
C TRP A 189 5.50 -4.59 13.01
N LYS A 190 6.14 -5.15 11.98
CA LYS A 190 6.42 -4.43 10.73
C LYS A 190 5.15 -3.89 10.08
N ASN A 191 4.08 -4.70 10.05
CA ASN A 191 2.79 -4.30 9.48
C ASN A 191 2.13 -3.17 10.28
N LEU A 192 2.19 -3.24 11.62
CA LEU A 192 1.66 -2.17 12.47
C LEU A 192 2.42 -0.85 12.27
N ILE A 193 3.76 -0.88 12.19
CA ILE A 193 4.55 0.32 11.86
C ILE A 193 4.11 0.93 10.53
N ASP A 194 3.86 0.11 9.50
CA ASP A 194 3.39 0.59 8.20
C ASP A 194 2.02 1.25 8.29
N ASN A 195 1.08 0.62 8.98
CA ASN A 195 -0.28 1.13 9.16
C ASN A 195 -0.29 2.44 9.96
N TYR A 196 0.52 2.54 11.02
CA TYR A 196 0.71 3.80 11.75
C TYR A 196 1.24 4.90 10.83
N GLY A 197 2.22 4.59 9.98
CA GLY A 197 2.76 5.55 9.01
C GLY A 197 1.72 6.03 8.00
N LYS A 198 0.90 5.12 7.45
CA LYS A 198 -0.17 5.46 6.49
C LYS A 198 -1.26 6.32 7.15
N LEU A 199 -1.71 5.95 8.35
CA LEU A 199 -2.72 6.70 9.08
C LEU A 199 -2.20 8.10 9.48
N ASN A 200 -0.94 8.20 9.90
CA ASN A 200 -0.34 9.49 10.22
C ASN A 200 -0.24 10.40 9.00
N LYS A 201 0.11 9.83 7.82
CA LYS A 201 0.10 10.57 6.56
C LYS A 201 -1.30 11.12 6.25
N ALA A 202 -2.33 10.27 6.31
CA ALA A 202 -3.71 10.70 6.05
C ALA A 202 -4.19 11.79 7.04
N LYS A 203 -3.84 11.67 8.33
CA LYS A 203 -4.11 12.74 9.32
C LYS A 203 -3.41 14.04 8.96
N PHE A 204 -2.16 13.96 8.51
CA PHE A 204 -1.40 15.14 8.10
C PHE A 204 -2.00 15.80 6.86
N ASP A 205 -2.50 15.01 5.89
CA ASP A 205 -3.19 15.55 4.71
C ASP A 205 -4.44 16.37 5.13
N VAL A 206 -5.19 15.91 6.13
CA VAL A 206 -6.32 16.67 6.72
C VAL A 206 -5.83 17.92 7.45
N ILE A 207 -4.78 17.83 8.27
CA ILE A 207 -4.20 18.98 8.99
C ILE A 207 -3.78 20.07 8.00
N LEU A 208 -2.99 19.72 6.98
CA LEU A 208 -2.54 20.64 5.94
C LEU A 208 -3.70 21.26 5.17
N ARG A 209 -4.80 20.52 4.97
CA ARG A 209 -5.98 21.07 4.31
C ARG A 209 -6.68 22.12 5.18
N ILE A 210 -6.81 21.87 6.48
CA ILE A 210 -7.38 22.84 7.44
C ILE A 210 -6.48 24.07 7.53
N GLU A 211 -5.15 23.92 7.46
CA GLU A 211 -4.21 25.04 7.54
C GLU A 211 -4.42 26.10 6.46
N LYS A 212 -4.97 25.74 5.30
CA LYS A 212 -5.27 26.69 4.22
C LYS A 212 -6.27 27.78 4.62
N GLU A 213 -7.03 27.58 5.70
CA GLU A 213 -7.96 28.58 6.23
C GLU A 213 -7.29 29.61 7.17
N PHE A 214 -6.03 29.37 7.57
CA PHE A 214 -5.29 30.24 8.47
C PHE A 214 -4.30 31.15 7.73
N SER A 215 -3.89 32.24 8.40
CA SER A 215 -2.88 33.15 7.85
C SER A 215 -1.46 32.56 7.84
N ALA A 216 -1.19 31.54 8.65
CA ALA A 216 0.10 30.88 8.73
C ALA A 216 -0.08 29.36 8.71
N GLU A 217 0.59 28.70 7.76
CA GLU A 217 0.54 27.25 7.57
C GLU A 217 1.80 26.60 8.15
N ILE A 218 1.84 26.42 9.48
CA ILE A 218 3.06 26.01 10.19
C ILE A 218 3.50 24.59 9.84
N TYR A 219 2.58 23.63 9.67
CA TYR A 219 2.92 22.28 9.25
C TYR A 219 3.24 22.20 7.76
N SER A 220 2.59 22.99 6.90
CA SER A 220 3.03 23.15 5.52
C SER A 220 4.48 23.63 5.46
N ALA A 221 4.84 24.65 6.25
CA ALA A 221 6.20 25.18 6.34
C ALA A 221 7.19 24.14 6.86
N GLU A 222 6.84 23.37 7.89
CA GLU A 222 7.64 22.25 8.38
C GLU A 222 7.90 21.22 7.26
N TRP A 223 6.84 20.78 6.58
CA TRP A 223 6.94 19.80 5.50
C TRP A 223 7.80 20.29 4.32
N ILE A 224 7.68 21.57 3.97
CA ILE A 224 8.53 22.23 2.97
C ILE A 224 10.00 22.24 3.43
N SER A 225 10.26 22.57 4.69
CA SER A 225 11.63 22.64 5.22
C SER A 225 12.33 21.28 5.20
N LEU A 226 11.57 20.20 5.49
CA LEU A 226 11.98 18.80 5.38
C LEU A 226 12.13 18.33 3.92
N GLY A 227 11.77 19.16 2.95
CA GLY A 227 11.94 18.90 1.52
C GLY A 227 10.82 18.06 0.89
N LYS A 228 9.61 18.08 1.48
CA LYS A 228 8.39 17.42 0.98
C LYS A 228 8.55 15.92 0.68
N GLY A 229 9.49 15.25 1.33
CA GLY A 229 9.85 13.85 1.04
C GLY A 229 10.62 13.63 -0.28
N LEU A 230 10.87 14.67 -1.07
CA LEU A 230 11.64 14.62 -2.33
C LEU A 230 13.15 14.64 -2.11
N ARG A 231 13.58 14.98 -0.89
CA ARG A 231 14.99 15.16 -0.52
C ARG A 231 15.38 14.17 0.58
N PRO A 232 15.73 12.92 0.25
CA PRO A 232 16.05 11.88 1.24
C PRO A 232 17.30 12.20 2.07
N LYS A 233 18.15 13.12 1.61
CA LYS A 233 19.27 13.66 2.39
C LYS A 233 18.81 14.63 3.50
N LYS A 234 17.68 15.32 3.31
CA LYS A 234 17.11 16.24 4.32
C LYS A 234 16.27 15.49 5.34
N TYR A 235 15.42 14.57 4.89
CA TYR A 235 14.51 13.85 5.76
C TYR A 235 14.27 12.42 5.27
N LYS A 236 14.31 11.48 6.21
CA LYS A 236 13.82 10.11 6.04
C LYS A 236 12.72 9.90 7.05
N SER A 237 11.58 9.38 6.61
CA SER A 237 10.45 9.16 7.51
C SER A 237 10.81 8.18 8.62
N PHE A 238 10.37 8.46 9.85
CA PHE A 238 10.55 7.56 10.99
C PHE A 238 10.04 6.15 10.69
N THR A 239 8.94 6.03 9.93
CA THR A 239 8.40 4.76 9.41
C THR A 239 9.41 3.97 8.60
N SER A 240 10.20 4.61 7.74
CA SER A 240 11.22 3.91 6.95
C SER A 240 12.34 3.33 7.82
N THR A 241 12.76 4.07 8.84
CA THR A 241 13.84 3.67 9.75
C THR A 241 13.39 2.59 10.73
N GLU A 242 12.23 2.78 11.38
CA GLU A 242 11.74 1.84 12.40
C GLU A 242 11.38 0.47 11.81
N LYS A 243 10.98 0.40 10.53
CA LYS A 243 10.75 -0.87 9.82
C LYS A 243 11.99 -1.77 9.75
N ASN A 244 13.19 -1.23 9.98
CA ASN A 244 14.41 -2.04 10.01
C ASN A 244 14.57 -2.82 11.31
N VAL A 245 14.02 -2.34 12.43
CA VAL A 245 14.12 -3.01 13.73
C VAL A 245 13.49 -4.42 13.71
N PRO A 246 12.23 -4.64 13.30
CA PRO A 246 11.67 -5.99 13.22
C PRO A 246 12.39 -6.87 12.19
N LYS A 247 12.99 -6.29 11.13
CA LYS A 247 13.81 -7.06 10.18
C LYS A 247 15.09 -7.58 10.83
N LEU A 248 15.75 -6.76 11.63
CA LEU A 248 16.97 -7.15 12.36
C LEU A 248 16.67 -8.24 13.39
N PHE A 249 15.59 -8.12 14.17
CA PHE A 249 15.14 -9.19 15.05
C PHE A 249 14.83 -10.48 14.27
N GLY A 250 14.09 -10.37 13.16
CA GLY A 250 13.79 -11.52 12.31
C GLY A 250 15.05 -12.21 11.76
N ALA A 251 16.03 -11.42 11.30
CA ALA A 251 17.30 -11.95 10.84
C ALA A 251 18.10 -12.66 11.95
N LEU A 252 18.11 -12.08 13.16
CA LEU A 252 18.74 -12.69 14.33
C LEU A 252 18.08 -14.03 14.67
N ILE A 253 16.75 -14.08 14.76
CA ILE A 253 16.01 -15.33 15.06
C ILE A 253 16.29 -16.40 13.99
N LEU A 254 16.29 -16.03 12.71
CA LEU A 254 16.63 -16.95 11.63
C LEU A 254 18.07 -17.47 11.74
N SER A 255 19.04 -16.61 12.07
CA SER A 255 20.43 -17.04 12.26
C SER A 255 20.57 -18.02 13.43
N LEU A 256 19.95 -17.74 14.57
CA LEU A 256 19.98 -18.62 15.75
C LEU A 256 19.32 -19.97 15.45
N THR A 257 18.18 -19.95 14.76
CA THR A 257 17.48 -21.17 14.34
C THR A 257 18.31 -21.98 13.35
N GLY A 258 19.01 -21.33 12.42
CA GLY A 258 19.92 -21.98 11.49
C GLY A 258 21.11 -22.65 12.18
N ILE A 259 21.69 -22.00 13.19
CA ILE A 259 22.76 -22.58 14.02
C ILE A 259 22.26 -23.82 14.78
N LEU A 260 21.08 -23.72 15.40
CA LEU A 260 20.46 -24.86 16.10
C LEU A 260 20.21 -26.05 15.16
N PHE A 261 19.70 -25.78 13.95
CA PHE A 261 19.50 -26.81 12.94
C PHE A 261 20.82 -27.48 12.52
N TRP A 262 21.86 -26.68 12.29
CA TRP A 262 23.18 -27.21 11.94
C TRP A 262 23.75 -28.13 13.03
N TYR A 263 23.60 -27.75 14.30
CA TYR A 263 24.02 -28.56 15.43
C TYR A 263 23.30 -29.92 15.48
N GLN A 264 21.96 -29.91 15.37
CA GLN A 264 21.16 -31.14 15.33
C GLN A 264 21.50 -32.04 14.13
N PHE A 265 21.75 -31.43 12.98
CA PHE A 265 22.13 -32.17 11.78
C PHE A 265 23.49 -32.87 11.97
N GLY A 266 24.47 -32.20 12.59
CA GLY A 266 25.75 -32.81 12.96
C GLY A 266 25.58 -34.02 13.88
N ASP A 267 24.78 -33.89 14.94
CA ASP A 267 24.49 -34.99 15.87
C ASP A 267 23.81 -36.18 15.17
N PHE A 268 22.88 -35.91 14.26
CA PHE A 268 22.21 -36.94 13.48
C PHE A 268 23.17 -37.72 12.57
N ILE A 269 24.05 -37.03 11.85
CA ILE A 269 25.06 -37.66 10.98
C ILE A 269 26.02 -38.51 11.83
N ASN A 270 26.51 -37.98 12.95
CA ASN A 270 27.38 -38.73 13.86
C ASN A 270 26.71 -40.01 14.38
N SER A 271 25.42 -39.94 14.73
CA SER A 271 24.65 -41.11 15.16
C SER A 271 24.44 -42.16 14.07
N ILE A 272 24.44 -41.78 12.79
CA ILE A 272 24.37 -42.74 11.67
C ILE A 272 25.72 -43.44 11.51
N PHE A 273 26.82 -42.67 11.50
CA PHE A 273 28.16 -43.24 11.37
C PHE A 273 28.50 -44.21 12.51
N SER A 274 28.13 -43.88 13.75
CA SER A 274 28.36 -44.75 14.91
C SER A 274 27.54 -46.05 14.90
N ARG A 275 26.52 -46.17 14.04
CA ARG A 275 25.72 -47.39 13.87
C ARG A 275 26.20 -48.25 12.68
N LEU A 276 27.04 -47.68 11.82
CA LEU A 276 27.58 -48.32 10.61
C LEU A 276 28.98 -48.92 10.83
N ILE A 277 29.70 -48.47 11.86
CA ILE A 277 30.98 -49.02 12.34
C ILE A 277 30.68 -49.96 13.50
#